data_AF-A0A7J4FUY7-F1
#
_entry.id   AF-A0A7J4FUY7-F1
#
_cell.length_a   1.000
_cell.length_b   1.000
_cell.length_c   1.000
_cell.angle_alpha   90.00
_cell.angle_beta   90.00
_cell.angle_gamma   90.00
#
_symmetry.space_group_name_H-M   'P 1'
#
loop_
_entity.id
_entity.type
_entity.pdbx_description
1 polymer ?
#
loop_
_entity_poly.entity_id
_entity_poly.type
_entity_poly.pdbx_seq_one_letter_code
_entity_poly.pdbx_strand_id
1 'polypeptide(L)'
;MAIRDAIRDRLKGFDLTAAILFGSFVEKRERRDIDVMIVLDEMGEIARIRDALSLINNQIDPTFVTVATFEENISIGNPFYLNVLDGEPVIGGEYLEQCRERAGRPSEEIIRRYLDLSIRAYERAKESQEYFDCYVSCKFLIEHLMMKRGMYVTDPRQYDSYLTELDLPMNQGSCDVLSRILMHRRGDVELCEGDIEHGVRIVEKMIEWILIGCNTKMD
;
A
#
# COMPACT_ATOMS: atom_id res chain seq x y z
N MET A 1 16.60 -13.30 21.52
CA MET A 1 15.81 -14.05 20.51
C MET A 1 15.38 -13.05 19.45
N ALA A 2 15.61 -13.33 18.16
CA ALA A 2 15.17 -12.42 17.09
C ALA A 2 13.63 -12.47 17.00
N ILE A 3 12.97 -11.34 16.70
CA ILE A 3 11.50 -11.27 16.67
C ILE A 3 10.90 -12.25 15.66
N ARG A 4 11.57 -12.45 14.53
CA ARG A 4 11.27 -13.48 13.54
C ARG A 4 11.19 -14.87 14.15
N ASP A 5 12.19 -15.27 14.94
CA ASP A 5 12.24 -16.59 15.55
C ASP A 5 11.14 -16.72 16.61
N ALA A 6 10.86 -15.64 17.36
CA ALA A 6 9.76 -15.59 18.31
C ALA A 6 8.39 -15.79 17.63
N ILE A 7 8.15 -15.09 16.50
CA ILE A 7 6.95 -15.24 15.69
C ILE A 7 6.85 -16.68 15.18
N ARG A 8 7.93 -17.21 14.60
CA ARG A 8 7.96 -18.59 14.12
C ARG A 8 7.60 -19.59 15.22
N ASP A 9 8.26 -19.50 16.36
CA ASP A 9 8.05 -20.46 17.46
C ASP A 9 6.64 -20.39 18.03
N ARG A 10 6.06 -19.19 18.10
CA ARG A 10 4.68 -19.00 18.55
C ARG A 10 3.65 -19.51 17.53
N LEU A 11 3.94 -19.34 16.25
CA LEU A 11 3.03 -19.68 15.15
C LEU A 11 3.08 -21.15 14.70
N LYS A 12 4.15 -21.89 15.02
CA LYS A 12 4.31 -23.33 14.67
C LYS A 12 3.16 -24.25 15.12
N GLY A 13 2.37 -23.83 16.11
CA GLY A 13 1.23 -24.60 16.63
C GLY A 13 -0.11 -24.33 15.94
N PHE A 14 -0.13 -23.45 14.94
CA PHE A 14 -1.32 -23.09 14.17
C PHE A 14 -1.24 -23.68 12.76
N ASP A 15 -2.40 -23.97 12.18
CA ASP A 15 -2.49 -24.42 10.80
C ASP A 15 -2.55 -23.21 9.87
N LEU A 16 -1.39 -22.84 9.32
CA LEU A 16 -1.26 -21.71 8.41
C LEU A 16 -0.31 -22.04 7.26
N THR A 17 -0.65 -21.54 6.08
CA THR A 17 0.11 -21.77 4.84
C THR A 17 1.40 -20.95 4.84
N ALA A 18 1.31 -19.68 5.24
CA ALA A 18 2.47 -18.80 5.31
C ALA A 18 2.29 -17.69 6.35
N ALA A 19 3.42 -17.25 6.90
CA ALA A 19 3.52 -16.04 7.71
C ALA A 19 4.69 -15.21 7.17
N ILE A 20 4.41 -14.00 6.74
CA ILE A 20 5.36 -13.16 5.99
C ILE A 20 5.53 -11.85 6.75
N LEU A 21 6.75 -11.56 7.18
CA LEU A 21 7.11 -10.22 7.65
C LEU A 21 7.29 -9.34 6.44
N PHE A 22 6.69 -8.15 6.41
CA PHE A 22 6.84 -7.23 5.29
C PHE A 22 6.89 -5.78 5.76
N GLY A 23 6.98 -4.85 4.82
CA GLY A 23 6.98 -3.42 5.10
C GLY A 23 8.24 -2.94 5.84
N SER A 24 8.09 -1.82 6.54
CA SER A 24 9.20 -1.01 7.05
C SER A 24 10.13 -1.71 8.04
N PHE A 25 9.65 -2.77 8.71
CA PHE A 25 10.44 -3.59 9.62
C PHE A 25 11.50 -4.41 8.88
N VAL A 26 11.14 -5.04 7.76
CA VAL A 26 12.07 -5.84 6.93
C VAL A 26 13.11 -4.94 6.26
N GLU A 27 12.70 -3.73 5.85
CA GLU A 27 13.59 -2.74 5.26
C GLU A 27 14.59 -2.11 6.26
N LYS A 28 14.51 -2.46 7.55
CA LYS A 28 15.32 -1.92 8.66
C LYS A 28 15.15 -0.40 8.85
N ARG A 29 14.04 0.18 8.39
CA ARG A 29 13.78 1.63 8.40
C ARG A 29 12.97 2.09 9.61
N GLU A 30 12.18 1.22 10.23
CA GLU A 30 11.43 1.51 11.46
C GLU A 30 11.27 0.30 12.36
N ARG A 31 11.08 0.55 13.66
CA ARG A 31 10.75 -0.47 14.67
C ARG A 31 9.40 -0.21 15.35
N ARG A 32 8.58 0.71 14.82
CA ARG A 32 7.34 1.15 15.49
C ARG A 32 6.18 0.20 15.24
N ASP A 33 6.06 -0.32 14.03
CA ASP A 33 5.02 -1.27 13.61
C ASP A 33 5.68 -2.47 12.92
N ILE A 34 5.20 -3.68 13.21
CA ILE A 34 5.71 -4.94 12.63
C ILE A 34 4.58 -5.58 11.83
N ASP A 35 4.58 -5.33 10.53
CA ASP A 35 3.57 -5.85 9.61
C ASP A 35 3.80 -7.35 9.35
N VAL A 36 2.76 -8.16 9.59
CA VAL A 36 2.79 -9.60 9.33
C VAL A 36 1.58 -10.00 8.51
N MET A 37 1.78 -10.60 7.34
CA MET A 37 0.72 -11.25 6.58
C MET A 37 0.61 -12.72 7.03
N ILE A 38 -0.58 -13.13 7.46
CA ILE A 38 -0.91 -14.50 7.82
C ILE A 38 -1.84 -15.06 6.73
N VAL A 39 -1.35 -16.06 6.01
CA VAL A 39 -2.08 -16.76 4.95
C VAL A 39 -2.62 -18.08 5.52
N LEU A 40 -3.94 -18.26 5.46
CA LEU A 40 -4.67 -19.39 6.03
C LEU A 40 -5.52 -20.07 4.95
N ASP A 41 -5.82 -21.36 5.09
CA ASP A 41 -6.87 -21.97 4.26
C ASP A 41 -8.27 -21.46 4.66
N GLU A 42 -8.51 -21.31 5.96
CA GLU A 42 -9.78 -20.84 6.54
C GLU A 42 -9.58 -19.80 7.65
N MET A 43 -10.57 -18.91 7.83
CA MET A 43 -10.49 -17.78 8.78
C MET A 43 -10.84 -18.14 10.24
N GLY A 44 -10.83 -19.42 10.59
CA GLY A 44 -11.33 -19.91 11.89
C GLY A 44 -10.47 -19.54 13.11
N GLU A 45 -9.16 -19.34 12.94
CA GLU A 45 -8.21 -19.19 14.06
C GLU A 45 -7.72 -17.76 14.31
N ILE A 46 -8.27 -16.75 13.62
CA ILE A 46 -7.79 -15.36 13.62
C ILE A 46 -7.57 -14.81 15.03
N ALA A 47 -8.56 -14.93 15.92
CA ALA A 47 -8.49 -14.36 17.26
C ALA A 47 -7.34 -14.98 18.08
N ARG A 48 -7.18 -16.30 18.00
CA ARG A 48 -6.13 -17.03 18.72
C ARG A 48 -4.74 -16.69 18.19
N ILE A 49 -4.59 -16.55 16.88
CA ILE A 49 -3.32 -16.16 16.26
C ILE A 49 -2.96 -14.72 16.64
N ARG A 50 -3.93 -13.80 16.59
CA ARG A 50 -3.74 -12.39 16.99
C ARG A 50 -3.30 -12.28 18.45
N ASP A 51 -3.97 -13.00 19.36
CA ASP A 51 -3.59 -13.07 20.77
C ASP A 51 -2.20 -13.68 20.97
N ALA A 52 -1.85 -14.68 20.16
CA ALA A 52 -0.54 -15.31 20.25
C ALA A 52 0.59 -14.34 19.84
N LEU A 53 0.37 -13.53 18.80
CA LEU A 53 1.33 -12.54 18.31
C LEU A 53 1.48 -11.34 19.25
N SER A 54 0.39 -10.85 19.84
CA SER A 54 0.43 -9.71 20.76
C SER A 54 1.25 -10.00 22.03
N LEU A 55 1.35 -11.27 22.44
CA LEU A 55 2.21 -11.72 23.54
C LEU A 55 3.71 -11.65 23.23
N ILE A 56 4.09 -11.59 21.96
CA ILE A 56 5.48 -11.41 21.52
C ILE A 56 5.83 -9.93 21.56
N ASN A 57 5.01 -9.12 20.87
CA ASN A 57 5.12 -7.68 20.83
C ASN A 57 3.75 -7.10 20.42
N ASN A 58 3.24 -6.14 21.19
CA ASN A 58 1.97 -5.47 20.93
C ASN A 58 1.97 -4.56 19.69
N GLN A 59 3.14 -4.34 19.09
CA GLN A 59 3.33 -3.61 17.83
C GLN A 59 3.24 -4.50 16.59
N ILE A 60 3.04 -5.82 16.76
CA ILE A 60 2.78 -6.71 15.62
C ILE A 60 1.36 -6.45 15.13
N ASP A 61 1.23 -6.02 13.88
CA ASP A 61 -0.05 -5.83 13.22
C ASP A 61 -0.30 -6.93 12.17
N PRO A 62 -1.05 -7.98 12.53
CA PRO A 62 -1.32 -9.07 11.62
C PRO A 62 -2.47 -8.75 10.66
N THR A 63 -2.20 -8.86 9.36
CA THR A 63 -3.22 -8.94 8.31
C THR A 63 -3.50 -10.41 8.00
N PHE A 64 -4.78 -10.78 7.93
CA PHE A 64 -5.22 -12.15 7.67
C PHE A 64 -5.84 -12.25 6.28
N VAL A 65 -5.47 -13.29 5.54
CA VAL A 65 -5.99 -13.55 4.20
C VAL A 65 -6.12 -15.05 3.97
N THR A 66 -7.07 -15.47 3.13
CA THR A 66 -7.13 -16.86 2.71
C THR A 66 -6.10 -17.13 1.60
N VAL A 67 -5.67 -18.39 1.43
CA VAL A 67 -4.85 -18.82 0.29
C VAL A 67 -5.48 -18.37 -1.03
N ALA A 68 -6.78 -18.62 -1.20
CA ALA A 68 -7.51 -18.26 -2.41
C ALA A 68 -7.43 -16.75 -2.70
N THR A 69 -7.69 -15.91 -1.70
CA THR A 69 -7.62 -14.45 -1.86
C THR A 69 -6.19 -13.97 -2.07
N PHE A 70 -5.21 -14.56 -1.40
CA PHE A 70 -3.80 -14.20 -1.56
C PHE A 70 -3.32 -14.51 -2.98
N GLU A 71 -3.53 -15.73 -3.45
CA GLU A 71 -3.13 -16.16 -4.80
C GLU A 71 -3.87 -15.39 -5.90
N GLU A 72 -5.18 -15.13 -5.73
CA GLU A 72 -5.95 -14.31 -6.67
C GLU A 72 -5.32 -12.91 -6.80
N ASN A 73 -5.08 -12.25 -5.67
CA ASN A 73 -4.53 -10.90 -5.66
C ASN A 73 -3.09 -10.84 -6.20
N ILE A 74 -2.30 -11.88 -6.00
CA ILE A 74 -0.98 -12.02 -6.62
C ILE A 74 -1.11 -12.20 -8.13
N SER A 75 -2.02 -13.06 -8.59
CA SER A 75 -2.18 -13.38 -10.01
C SER A 75 -2.61 -12.16 -10.84
N ILE A 76 -3.38 -11.26 -10.24
CA ILE A 76 -3.84 -10.02 -10.87
C ILE A 76 -2.87 -8.85 -10.65
N GLY A 77 -1.76 -9.08 -9.93
CA GLY A 77 -0.75 -8.07 -9.64
C GLY A 77 -1.25 -6.93 -8.74
N ASN A 78 -2.02 -7.24 -7.69
CA ASN A 78 -2.42 -6.24 -6.70
C ASN A 78 -1.17 -5.67 -5.99
N PRO A 79 -0.92 -4.34 -6.05
CA PRO A 79 0.27 -3.71 -5.49
C PRO A 79 0.58 -4.06 -4.04
N PHE A 80 -0.45 -4.12 -3.19
CA PHE A 80 -0.26 -4.43 -1.78
C PHE A 80 0.28 -5.85 -1.58
N TYR A 81 -0.26 -6.81 -2.33
CA TYR A 81 0.18 -8.20 -2.25
C TYR A 81 1.54 -8.41 -2.93
N LEU A 82 1.84 -7.67 -4.01
CA LEU A 82 3.18 -7.66 -4.60
C LEU A 82 4.23 -7.15 -3.60
N ASN A 83 3.94 -6.09 -2.85
CA ASN A 83 4.84 -5.61 -1.78
C ASN A 83 5.02 -6.66 -0.66
N VAL A 84 3.97 -7.43 -0.33
CA VAL A 84 4.10 -8.55 0.62
C VAL A 84 5.05 -9.63 0.09
N LEU A 85 5.11 -9.87 -1.23
CA LEU A 85 6.04 -10.84 -1.82
C LEU A 85 7.51 -10.45 -1.64
N ASP A 86 7.81 -9.15 -1.55
CA ASP A 86 9.17 -8.65 -1.26
C ASP A 86 9.56 -8.83 0.21
N GLY A 87 8.62 -9.27 1.05
CA GLY A 87 8.82 -9.56 2.48
C GLY A 87 9.67 -10.80 2.77
N GLU A 88 9.95 -11.00 4.05
CA GLU A 88 10.68 -12.16 4.58
C GLU A 88 9.71 -13.25 5.07
N PRO A 89 9.81 -14.51 4.57
CA PRO A 89 9.00 -15.60 5.06
C PRO A 89 9.46 -16.06 6.45
N VAL A 90 8.54 -16.01 7.42
CA VAL A 90 8.70 -16.60 8.76
C VAL A 90 8.31 -18.08 8.74
N ILE A 91 7.21 -18.40 8.06
CA ILE A 91 6.66 -19.74 7.77
C ILE A 91 6.23 -19.76 6.30
N GLY A 92 6.34 -20.91 5.61
CA GLY A 92 5.85 -21.07 4.24
C GLY A 92 6.78 -20.50 3.16
N GLY A 93 8.11 -20.62 3.35
CA GLY A 93 9.08 -20.07 2.39
C GLY A 93 8.92 -20.60 0.96
N GLU A 94 8.74 -21.92 0.78
CA GLU A 94 8.50 -22.51 -0.54
C GLU A 94 7.21 -22.01 -1.19
N TYR A 95 6.14 -21.84 -0.40
CA TYR A 95 4.89 -21.26 -0.89
C TYR A 95 5.09 -19.81 -1.37
N LEU A 96 5.85 -19.00 -0.64
CA LEU A 96 6.14 -17.62 -1.02
C LEU A 96 6.95 -17.53 -2.32
N GLU A 97 7.95 -18.41 -2.51
CA GLU A 97 8.70 -18.48 -3.79
C GLU A 97 7.78 -18.85 -4.96
N GLN A 98 6.90 -19.84 -4.80
CA GLN A 98 5.93 -20.20 -5.84
C GLN A 98 4.96 -19.06 -6.17
N CYS A 99 4.59 -18.26 -5.16
CA CYS A 99 3.78 -17.07 -5.36
C CYS A 99 4.54 -15.99 -6.16
N ARG A 100 5.85 -15.80 -5.90
CA ARG A 100 6.70 -14.86 -6.68
C ARG A 100 6.80 -15.25 -8.15
N GLU A 101 6.95 -16.54 -8.44
CA GLU A 101 7.03 -17.04 -9.82
C GLU A 101 5.72 -16.83 -10.60
N ARG A 102 4.58 -16.84 -9.89
CA ARG A 102 3.23 -16.69 -10.47
C ARG A 102 2.68 -15.27 -10.37
N ALA A 103 3.47 -14.32 -9.85
CA ALA A 103 3.04 -12.95 -9.65
C ALA A 103 2.69 -12.29 -10.99
N GLY A 104 1.46 -11.80 -11.08
CA GLY A 104 0.99 -11.03 -12.21
C GLY A 104 1.52 -9.61 -12.21
N ARG A 105 1.13 -8.87 -13.24
CA ARG A 105 1.26 -7.40 -13.29
C ARG A 105 -0.14 -6.80 -13.14
N PRO A 106 -0.28 -5.62 -12.51
CA PRO A 106 -1.56 -4.94 -12.39
C PRO A 106 -2.27 -4.89 -13.74
N SER A 107 -3.47 -5.46 -13.82
CA SER A 107 -4.28 -5.39 -15.04
C SER A 107 -4.76 -3.96 -15.26
N GLU A 108 -5.10 -3.62 -16.51
CA GLU A 108 -5.71 -2.31 -16.83
C GLU A 108 -6.98 -2.05 -16.01
N GLU A 109 -7.74 -3.09 -15.66
CA GLU A 109 -8.90 -2.99 -14.79
C GLU A 109 -8.54 -2.55 -13.37
N ILE A 110 -7.50 -3.13 -12.76
CA ILE A 110 -7.03 -2.74 -11.42
C ILE A 110 -6.49 -1.33 -11.43
N ILE A 111 -5.67 -1.01 -12.43
CA ILE A 111 -5.11 0.32 -12.60
C ILE A 111 -6.24 1.34 -12.71
N ARG A 112 -7.29 1.05 -13.49
CA ARG A 112 -8.47 1.92 -13.63
C ARG A 112 -9.26 2.03 -12.34
N ARG A 113 -9.42 0.95 -11.57
CA ARG A 113 -10.12 0.98 -10.28
C ARG A 113 -9.48 1.95 -9.30
N TYR A 114 -8.15 2.08 -9.29
CA TYR A 114 -7.46 3.06 -8.45
C TYR A 114 -7.77 4.50 -8.90
N LEU A 115 -7.83 4.76 -10.21
CA LEU A 115 -8.29 6.07 -10.71
C LEU A 115 -9.74 6.36 -10.30
N ASP A 116 -10.64 5.39 -10.41
CA ASP A 116 -12.04 5.56 -10.02
C ASP A 116 -12.19 5.85 -8.51
N LEU A 117 -11.41 5.16 -7.67
CA LEU A 117 -11.37 5.41 -6.23
C LEU A 117 -10.82 6.81 -5.91
N SER A 118 -9.78 7.24 -6.63
CA SER A 118 -9.24 8.60 -6.53
C SER A 118 -10.28 9.65 -6.86
N ILE A 119 -10.99 9.50 -7.99
CA ILE A 119 -12.01 10.46 -8.45
C ILE A 119 -13.14 10.55 -7.41
N ARG A 120 -13.65 9.41 -6.92
CA ARG A 120 -14.71 9.43 -5.89
C ARG A 120 -14.27 10.10 -4.60
N ALA A 121 -13.02 9.91 -4.19
CA ALA A 121 -12.48 10.56 -3.00
C ALA A 121 -12.23 12.06 -3.22
N TYR A 122 -11.79 12.43 -4.42
CA TYR A 122 -11.62 13.82 -4.85
C TYR A 122 -12.95 14.59 -4.78
N GLU A 123 -14.04 14.04 -5.33
CA GLU A 123 -15.35 14.70 -5.29
C GLU A 123 -15.81 14.96 -3.85
N ARG A 124 -15.59 14.01 -2.93
CA ARG A 124 -15.86 14.24 -1.50
C ARG A 124 -14.94 15.29 -0.91
N ALA A 125 -13.63 15.24 -1.18
CA ALA A 125 -12.66 16.19 -0.67
C ALA A 125 -12.96 17.63 -1.11
N LYS A 126 -13.50 17.82 -2.32
CA LYS A 126 -13.92 19.12 -2.85
C LYS A 126 -15.01 19.76 -1.99
N GLU A 127 -15.96 18.95 -1.53
CA GLU A 127 -17.06 19.40 -0.67
C GLU A 127 -16.65 19.51 0.80
N SER A 128 -15.99 18.48 1.34
CA SER A 128 -15.69 18.34 2.76
C SER A 128 -14.49 19.16 3.21
N GLN A 129 -13.51 19.36 2.32
CA GLN A 129 -12.17 19.87 2.64
C GLN A 129 -11.52 19.10 3.81
N GLU A 130 -11.93 17.84 4.02
CA GLU A 130 -11.36 17.01 5.07
C GLU A 130 -10.04 16.39 4.63
N TYR A 131 -9.09 16.33 5.56
CA TYR A 131 -7.79 15.73 5.34
C TYR A 131 -7.90 14.30 4.79
N PHE A 132 -8.77 13.49 5.38
CA PHE A 132 -8.85 12.07 5.05
C PHE A 132 -9.29 11.84 3.61
N ASP A 133 -10.30 12.55 3.12
CA ASP A 133 -10.75 12.43 1.73
C ASP A 133 -9.66 12.92 0.75
N CYS A 134 -8.97 14.03 1.09
CA CYS A 134 -7.84 14.54 0.31
C CYS A 134 -6.69 13.53 0.24
N TYR A 135 -6.31 12.95 1.39
CA TYR A 135 -5.31 11.89 1.48
C TYR A 135 -5.67 10.68 0.62
N VAL A 136 -6.90 10.17 0.75
CA VAL A 136 -7.36 8.98 0.01
C VAL A 136 -7.31 9.25 -1.49
N SER A 137 -7.73 10.44 -1.93
CA SER A 137 -7.66 10.83 -3.33
C SER A 137 -6.21 10.88 -3.83
N CYS A 138 -5.32 11.58 -3.13
CA CYS A 138 -3.91 11.65 -3.49
C CYS A 138 -3.29 10.25 -3.57
N LYS A 139 -3.51 9.41 -2.57
CA LYS A 139 -2.93 8.07 -2.48
C LYS A 139 -3.29 7.23 -3.71
N PHE A 140 -4.58 7.12 -4.01
CA PHE A 140 -5.03 6.29 -5.12
C PHE A 140 -4.61 6.85 -6.48
N LEU A 141 -4.54 8.17 -6.63
CA LEU A 141 -4.09 8.81 -7.87
C LEU A 141 -2.61 8.53 -8.15
N ILE A 142 -1.76 8.68 -7.12
CA ILE A 142 -0.33 8.42 -7.25
C ILE A 142 -0.09 6.93 -7.48
N GLU A 143 -0.75 6.03 -6.75
CA GLU A 143 -0.63 4.58 -6.97
C GLU A 143 -1.12 4.17 -8.38
N HIS A 144 -2.19 4.79 -8.91
CA HIS A 144 -2.61 4.62 -10.30
C HIS A 144 -1.48 4.96 -11.29
N LEU A 145 -0.86 6.14 -11.12
CA LEU A 145 0.21 6.63 -11.99
C LEU A 145 1.48 5.78 -11.89
N MET A 146 1.83 5.35 -10.66
CA MET A 146 2.96 4.45 -10.43
C MET A 146 2.74 3.10 -11.11
N MET A 147 1.56 2.49 -10.97
CA MET A 147 1.27 1.23 -11.65
C MET A 147 1.33 1.34 -13.17
N LYS A 148 0.90 2.47 -13.76
CA LYS A 148 1.06 2.73 -15.21
C LYS A 148 2.53 2.75 -15.65
N ARG A 149 3.46 3.03 -14.74
CA ARG A 149 4.91 2.99 -14.97
C ARG A 149 5.58 1.70 -14.46
N GLY A 150 4.81 0.73 -13.95
CA GLY A 150 5.36 -0.49 -13.35
C GLY A 150 6.09 -0.26 -12.02
N MET A 151 5.78 0.84 -11.33
CA MET A 151 6.33 1.23 -10.03
C MET A 151 5.33 0.95 -8.91
N TYR A 152 5.83 0.80 -7.68
CA TYR A 152 5.02 0.61 -6.48
C TYR A 152 5.58 1.41 -5.32
N VAL A 153 4.70 1.86 -4.42
CA VAL A 153 5.13 2.48 -3.15
C VAL A 153 5.66 1.37 -2.26
N THR A 154 6.97 1.36 -2.04
CA THR A 154 7.63 0.42 -1.12
C THR A 154 7.89 1.08 0.24
N ASP A 155 8.28 2.36 0.24
CA ASP A 155 8.44 3.17 1.45
C ASP A 155 7.57 4.44 1.40
N PRO A 156 6.43 4.48 2.12
CA PRO A 156 5.56 5.65 2.21
C PRO A 156 6.21 6.93 2.75
N ARG A 157 7.45 6.90 3.26
CA ARG A 157 8.20 8.10 3.69
C ARG A 157 8.96 8.79 2.54
N GLN A 158 8.96 8.19 1.35
CA GLN A 158 9.71 8.68 0.19
C GLN A 158 8.79 9.11 -0.96
N TYR A 159 7.59 9.63 -0.63
CA TYR A 159 6.66 10.11 -1.64
C TYR A 159 7.23 11.25 -2.49
N ASP A 160 8.15 12.05 -1.97
CA ASP A 160 8.90 13.06 -2.73
C ASP A 160 9.73 12.44 -3.87
N SER A 161 10.44 11.34 -3.60
CA SER A 161 11.19 10.58 -4.61
C SER A 161 10.25 10.00 -5.67
N TYR A 162 9.17 9.33 -5.23
CA TYR A 162 8.21 8.75 -6.17
C TYR A 162 7.53 9.80 -7.06
N LEU A 163 7.13 10.93 -6.48
CA LEU A 163 6.50 12.02 -7.24
C LEU A 163 7.45 12.62 -8.29
N THR A 164 8.74 12.68 -7.97
CA THR A 164 9.78 13.15 -8.91
C THR A 164 10.00 12.15 -10.05
N GLU A 165 10.04 10.85 -9.75
CA GLU A 165 10.19 9.78 -10.75
C GLU A 165 8.96 9.65 -11.67
N LEU A 166 7.77 10.08 -11.20
CA LEU A 166 6.56 10.12 -12.00
C LEU A 166 6.54 11.23 -13.07
N ASP A 167 7.52 12.15 -13.07
CA ASP A 167 7.65 13.24 -14.06
C ASP A 167 6.32 13.93 -14.36
N LEU A 168 5.62 14.31 -13.28
CA LEU A 168 4.28 14.90 -13.35
C LEU A 168 4.35 16.37 -13.79
N PRO A 169 3.32 16.89 -14.50
CA PRO A 169 3.27 18.27 -14.94
C PRO A 169 2.95 19.23 -13.77
N MET A 170 3.81 19.27 -12.76
CA MET A 170 3.67 20.06 -11.55
C MET A 170 5.01 20.65 -11.10
N ASN A 171 4.95 21.74 -10.34
CA ASN A 171 6.15 22.36 -9.79
C ASN A 171 6.54 21.71 -8.44
N GLN A 172 7.77 21.99 -7.98
CA GLN A 172 8.28 21.45 -6.72
C GLN A 172 7.37 21.72 -5.52
N GLY A 173 6.78 22.93 -5.43
CA GLY A 173 5.87 23.26 -4.34
C GLY A 173 4.61 22.39 -4.30
N SER A 174 4.09 21.99 -5.47
CA SER A 174 2.98 21.03 -5.58
C SER A 174 3.41 19.62 -5.18
N CYS A 175 4.62 19.19 -5.55
CA CYS A 175 5.19 17.91 -5.09
C CYS A 175 5.31 17.90 -3.56
N ASP A 176 5.81 18.98 -2.96
CA ASP A 176 6.00 19.08 -1.51
C ASP A 176 4.65 18.98 -0.76
N VAL A 177 3.60 19.63 -1.28
CA VAL A 177 2.24 19.58 -0.72
C VAL A 177 1.69 18.15 -0.76
N LEU A 178 1.73 17.50 -1.93
CA LEU A 178 1.24 16.12 -2.06
C LEU A 178 2.01 15.16 -1.17
N SER A 179 3.34 15.31 -1.13
CA SER A 179 4.21 14.51 -0.27
C SER A 179 3.82 14.67 1.21
N ARG A 180 3.64 15.91 1.70
CA ARG A 180 3.17 16.16 3.08
C ARG A 180 1.81 15.54 3.36
N ILE A 181 0.84 15.67 2.46
CA ILE A 181 -0.50 15.07 2.64
C ILE A 181 -0.39 13.55 2.79
N LEU A 182 0.39 12.90 1.92
CA LEU A 182 0.57 11.45 1.90
C LEU A 182 1.34 10.92 3.12
N MET A 183 2.32 11.68 3.61
CA MET A 183 3.12 11.33 4.78
C MET A 183 2.46 11.69 6.13
N HIS A 184 1.54 12.66 6.15
CA HIS A 184 0.92 13.14 7.40
C HIS A 184 0.17 12.05 8.18
N ARG A 185 -0.50 11.11 7.49
CA ARG A 185 -1.31 10.07 8.13
C ARG A 185 -0.53 9.22 9.12
N ARG A 186 0.76 9.04 8.86
CA ARG A 186 1.68 8.22 9.68
C ARG A 186 2.34 9.02 10.80
N GLY A 187 2.09 10.33 10.87
CA GLY A 187 2.77 11.24 11.80
C GLY A 187 4.20 11.59 11.38
N ASP A 188 4.56 11.35 10.11
CA ASP A 188 5.91 11.61 9.60
C ASP A 188 6.17 13.10 9.38
N VAL A 189 5.13 13.86 8.99
CA VAL A 189 5.20 15.30 8.73
C VAL A 189 3.91 15.99 9.17
N GLU A 190 4.00 17.24 9.63
CA GLU A 190 2.84 18.09 9.92
C GLU A 190 2.30 18.79 8.66
N LEU A 191 0.98 18.93 8.57
CA LEU A 191 0.35 19.71 7.51
C LEU A 191 0.56 21.20 7.73
N CYS A 192 0.81 21.93 6.65
CA CYS A 192 0.76 23.39 6.65
C CYS A 192 -0.67 23.90 6.42
N GLU A 193 -0.91 25.14 6.83
CA GLU A 193 -2.16 25.85 6.50
C GLU A 193 -2.33 25.92 4.98
N GLY A 194 -3.51 25.52 4.50
CA GLY A 194 -3.84 25.52 3.06
C GLY A 194 -3.35 24.29 2.28
N ASP A 195 -2.64 23.33 2.90
CA ASP A 195 -2.17 22.12 2.21
C ASP A 195 -3.34 21.34 1.60
N ILE A 196 -4.46 21.18 2.33
CA ILE A 196 -5.63 20.43 1.84
C ILE A 196 -6.24 21.11 0.60
N GLU A 197 -6.52 22.42 0.67
CA GLU A 197 -7.08 23.18 -0.44
C GLU A 197 -6.15 23.12 -1.67
N HIS A 198 -4.85 23.25 -1.45
CA HIS A 198 -3.86 23.14 -2.52
C HIS A 198 -3.79 21.72 -3.09
N GLY A 199 -3.79 20.69 -2.24
CA GLY A 199 -3.82 19.28 -2.63
C GLY A 199 -5.02 18.94 -3.52
N VAL A 200 -6.22 19.38 -3.13
CA VAL A 200 -7.45 19.21 -3.94
C VAL A 200 -7.30 19.85 -5.32
N ARG A 201 -6.76 21.06 -5.42
CA ARG A 201 -6.50 21.72 -6.73
C ARG A 201 -5.48 20.99 -7.59
N ILE A 202 -4.44 20.41 -6.96
CA ILE A 202 -3.44 19.63 -7.67
C ILE A 202 -4.06 18.35 -8.24
N VAL A 203 -4.83 17.63 -7.42
CA VAL A 203 -5.56 16.43 -7.82
C VAL A 203 -6.53 16.72 -8.98
N GLU A 204 -7.30 17.80 -8.90
CA GLU A 204 -8.23 18.23 -9.98
C GLU A 204 -7.49 18.34 -11.32
N LYS A 205 -6.37 19.09 -11.35
CA LYS A 205 -5.55 19.26 -12.56
C LYS A 205 -4.96 17.96 -13.08
N MET A 206 -4.55 17.05 -12.19
CA MET A 206 -4.00 15.76 -12.59
C MET A 206 -5.08 14.86 -13.19
N ILE A 207 -6.27 14.82 -12.59
CA ILE A 207 -7.41 14.08 -13.14
C ILE A 207 -7.78 14.62 -14.53
N GLU A 208 -7.88 15.94 -14.68
CA GLU A 208 -8.12 16.58 -15.99
C GLU A 208 -7.05 16.18 -17.02
N TRP A 209 -5.76 16.25 -16.65
CA TRP A 209 -4.66 15.86 -17.52
C TRP A 209 -4.74 14.39 -17.96
N ILE A 210 -5.04 13.47 -17.05
CA ILE A 210 -5.21 12.04 -17.35
C ILE A 210 -6.38 11.84 -18.32
N LEU A 211 -7.54 12.46 -18.05
CA LEU A 211 -8.74 12.30 -18.87
C LEU A 211 -8.57 12.92 -20.27
N ILE A 212 -7.87 14.06 -20.39
CA ILE A 212 -7.54 14.68 -21.68
C ILE A 212 -6.55 13.80 -22.45
N GLY A 213 -5.49 13.30 -21.79
CA GLY A 213 -4.49 12.42 -22.39
C GLY A 213 -5.04 11.07 -22.86
N CYS A 214 -6.14 10.60 -22.26
CA CYS A 214 -6.87 9.41 -22.73
C CYS A 214 -7.69 9.68 -23.99
N ASN A 215 -8.20 10.90 -24.20
CA ASN A 215 -9.02 11.25 -25.36
C ASN A 215 -8.19 11.54 -26.63
N THR A 216 -6.92 11.95 -26.50
CA THR A 216 -6.04 12.24 -27.66
C THR A 216 -5.35 11.01 -28.25
N LYS A 217 -5.50 9.82 -27.64
CA LYS A 217 -4.97 8.54 -28.17
C LYS A 217 -6.03 7.71 -28.91
N MET A 218 -7.22 8.27 -29.13
CA MET A 218 -8.33 7.61 -29.84
C MET A 218 -8.59 8.17 -31.25
N ASP A 219 -7.75 9.08 -31.74
CA ASP A 219 -7.78 9.62 -33.11
C ASP A 219 -6.57 9.17 -33.93
#